data_AF-X1TLV3-F1
#
_entry.id   AF-X1TLV3-F1
#
_cell.length_a   1.000
_cell.length_b   1.000
_cell.length_c   1.000
_cell.angle_alpha   90.00
_cell.angle_beta   90.00
_cell.angle_gamma   90.00
#
_symmetry.space_group_name_H-M   'P 1'
#
loop_
_entity.id
_entity.type
_entity.pdbx_description
1 polymer ?
#
loop_
_entity_poly.entity_id
_entity_poly.type
_entity_poly.pdbx_seq_one_letter_code
_entity_poly.pdbx_strand_id
1 'polypeptide(L)'
;GIGVVIGWVFSLILGSSIICLSYHVRYKIPLTELLPSASKKIVLVCLFSILFSYIIRYTLSYKLDTFILNGIIIFLFCIIIFIPLWFHPMKRCLMEWVTYELLNRNIKGYYKK
;
A
#
# COMPACT_ATOMS: atom_id res chain seq x y z
N GLY A 1 12.36 -18.04 15.02
CA GLY A 1 12.38 -16.69 14.43
C GLY A 1 11.74 -16.64 13.06
N ILE A 2 12.41 -17.17 12.03
CA ILE A 2 12.01 -17.03 10.61
C ILE A 2 10.66 -17.71 10.28
N GLY A 3 10.39 -18.90 10.83
CA GLY A 3 9.14 -19.62 10.55
C GLY A 3 7.87 -18.86 10.96
N VAL A 4 7.93 -18.09 12.05
CA VAL A 4 6.82 -17.26 12.52
C VAL A 4 6.56 -16.11 11.54
N VAL A 5 7.62 -15.50 11.02
CA VAL A 5 7.53 -14.42 10.03
C VAL A 5 6.92 -14.95 8.73
N ILE A 6 7.37 -16.12 8.26
CA ILE A 6 6.81 -16.75 7.05
C ILE A 6 5.34 -17.10 7.25
N GLY A 7 4.97 -17.72 8.38
CA GLY A 7 3.59 -18.06 8.69
C GLY A 7 2.68 -16.83 8.77
N TRP A 8 3.17 -15.74 9.37
CA TRP A 8 2.44 -14.48 9.45
C TRP A 8 2.19 -13.86 8.07
N VAL A 9 3.22 -13.82 7.20
CA VAL A 9 3.08 -13.32 5.83
C VAL A 9 2.08 -14.17 5.03
N PHE A 10 2.17 -15.50 5.12
CA PHE A 10 1.22 -16.39 4.45
C PHE A 10 -0.22 -16.22 4.94
N SER A 11 -0.39 -16.07 6.25
CA SER A 11 -1.70 -15.83 6.86
C SER A 11 -2.32 -14.52 6.37
N LEU A 12 -1.52 -13.45 6.25
CA LEU A 12 -1.99 -12.19 5.69
C LEU A 12 -2.40 -12.29 4.22
N ILE A 13 -1.58 -12.97 3.40
CA ILE A 13 -1.87 -13.15 1.97
C ILE A 13 -3.16 -13.95 1.80
N LEU A 14 -3.28 -15.08 2.51
CA LEU A 14 -4.45 -15.95 2.44
C LEU A 14 -5.71 -15.27 3.00
N GLY A 15 -5.59 -14.60 4.15
CA GLY A 15 -6.70 -13.88 4.77
C GLY A 15 -7.22 -12.75 3.87
N SER A 16 -6.33 -11.93 3.31
CA SER A 16 -6.71 -10.87 2.39
C SER A 16 -7.32 -11.41 1.11
N SER A 17 -6.79 -12.51 0.57
CA SER A 17 -7.28 -13.13 -0.65
C SER A 17 -8.69 -13.69 -0.47
N ILE A 18 -8.95 -14.39 0.64
CA ILE A 18 -10.27 -14.94 0.98
C ILE A 18 -11.33 -13.85 1.05
N ILE A 19 -11.03 -12.71 1.66
CA ILE A 19 -11.96 -11.58 1.77
C ILE A 19 -12.29 -11.03 0.37
N CYS A 20 -11.26 -10.79 -0.46
CA CYS A 20 -11.45 -10.36 -1.85
C CYS A 20 -12.30 -11.35 -2.66
N LEU A 21 -12.00 -12.65 -2.54
CA LEU A 21 -12.71 -13.70 -3.26
C LEU A 21 -14.17 -13.80 -2.81
N SER A 22 -14.44 -13.73 -1.50
CA SER A 22 -15.78 -13.76 -0.94
C SER A 22 -16.63 -12.57 -1.41
N TYR A 23 -16.03 -11.37 -1.45
CA TYR A 23 -16.69 -10.17 -1.96
C TYR A 23 -16.99 -10.28 -3.46
N HIS A 24 -16.04 -10.80 -4.24
CA HIS A 24 -16.21 -11.00 -5.68
C HIS A 24 -17.36 -11.97 -5.98
N VAL A 25 -17.40 -13.11 -5.28
CA VAL A 25 -18.46 -14.13 -5.46
C VAL A 25 -19.83 -13.58 -5.06
N ARG A 26 -19.91 -12.80 -3.97
CA ARG A 26 -21.19 -12.30 -3.45
C ARG A 26 -21.79 -11.15 -4.25
N TYR A 27 -20.95 -10.25 -4.76
CA TYR A 27 -21.41 -9.03 -5.45
C TYR A 27 -21.20 -9.05 -6.97
N LYS A 28 -20.56 -10.09 -7.52
CA LYS A 28 -20.24 -10.23 -8.97
C LYS A 28 -19.54 -9.02 -9.59
N ILE A 29 -18.80 -8.24 -8.79
CA ILE A 29 -18.08 -7.07 -9.27
C ILE A 29 -16.83 -7.56 -10.01
N PRO A 30 -16.65 -7.27 -11.31
CA PRO A 30 -15.50 -7.74 -12.06
C PRO A 30 -14.19 -7.26 -11.42
N LEU A 31 -13.18 -8.14 -11.32
CA LEU A 31 -11.87 -7.81 -10.73
C LEU A 31 -11.17 -6.62 -11.44
N THR A 32 -11.57 -6.34 -12.68
CA THR A 32 -11.13 -5.17 -13.45
C THR A 32 -11.68 -3.83 -12.95
N GLU A 33 -12.79 -3.82 -12.21
CA GLU A 33 -13.31 -2.63 -11.51
C GLU A 33 -12.76 -2.50 -10.08
N LEU A 34 -12.43 -3.61 -9.42
CA LEU A 34 -11.84 -3.59 -8.08
C LEU A 34 -10.44 -2.98 -8.05
N LEU A 35 -9.66 -3.17 -9.13
CA LEU A 35 -8.38 -2.52 -9.34
C LEU A 35 -8.57 -1.37 -10.36
N PRO A 36 -8.91 -0.15 -9.89
CA PRO A 36 -9.01 1.00 -10.78
C PRO A 36 -7.69 1.13 -11.56
N SER A 37 -7.77 1.52 -12.83
CA SER A 37 -6.61 1.62 -13.73
C SER A 37 -5.46 2.46 -13.16
N ALA A 38 -5.74 3.37 -12.25
CA ALA A 38 -4.76 4.11 -11.45
C ALA A 38 -3.89 3.20 -10.54
N SER A 39 -4.47 2.19 -9.90
CA SER A 39 -3.77 1.26 -9.00
C SER A 39 -2.86 0.29 -9.74
N LYS A 40 -3.15 -0.04 -11.00
CA LYS A 40 -2.29 -0.92 -11.83
C LYS A 40 -0.88 -0.34 -12.01
N LYS A 41 -0.76 0.98 -12.13
CA LYS A 41 0.54 1.67 -12.21
C LYS A 41 1.35 1.52 -10.93
N ILE A 42 0.68 1.58 -9.78
CA ILE A 42 1.32 1.46 -8.45
C ILE A 42 1.84 0.03 -8.26
N VAL A 43 1.05 -0.97 -8.62
CA VAL A 43 1.48 -2.38 -8.57
C VAL A 43 2.71 -2.61 -9.45
N LEU A 44 2.73 -2.06 -10.66
CA LEU A 44 3.90 -2.13 -11.55
C LEU A 44 5.13 -1.45 -10.94
N VAL A 45 4.99 -0.24 -10.41
CA VAL A 45 6.11 0.48 -9.76
C VAL A 45 6.64 -0.29 -8.57
N CYS A 46 5.77 -0.86 -7.73
CA CYS A 46 6.18 -1.70 -6.61
C CYS A 46 6.91 -2.97 -7.08
N LEU A 47 6.40 -3.67 -8.09
CA LEU A 47 7.07 -4.85 -8.64
C LEU A 47 8.46 -4.51 -9.19
N PHE A 48 8.59 -3.41 -9.93
CA PHE A 48 9.88 -2.91 -10.42
C PHE A 48 10.81 -2.55 -9.27
N SER A 49 10.31 -1.89 -8.23
CA SER A 49 11.10 -1.53 -7.04
C SER A 49 11.66 -2.76 -6.33
N ILE A 50 10.85 -3.82 -6.19
CA ILE A 50 11.26 -5.08 -5.53
C ILE A 50 12.34 -5.77 -6.38
N LEU A 51 12.12 -5.89 -7.69
CA LEU A 51 13.10 -6.45 -8.63
C LEU A 51 14.42 -5.68 -8.58
N PHE A 52 14.35 -4.35 -8.62
CA PHE A 52 15.53 -3.49 -8.60
C PHE A 52 16.28 -3.61 -7.28
N SER A 53 15.57 -3.62 -6.16
CA SER A 53 16.16 -3.84 -4.83
C SER A 53 16.85 -5.20 -4.74
N TYR A 54 16.27 -6.25 -5.34
CA TYR A 54 16.85 -7.59 -5.34
C TYR A 54 18.14 -7.64 -6.18
N ILE A 55 18.14 -7.00 -7.35
CA ILE A 55 19.31 -6.90 -8.23
C ILE A 55 20.45 -6.12 -7.55
N ILE A 56 20.15 -4.99 -6.91
CA ILE A 56 21.15 -4.22 -6.14
C ILE A 56 21.74 -5.10 -5.04
N ARG A 57 20.90 -5.81 -4.29
CA ARG A 57 21.36 -6.67 -3.20
C ARG A 57 22.25 -7.79 -3.71
N TYR A 58 21.90 -8.43 -4.83
CA TYR A 58 22.71 -9.47 -5.44
C TYR A 58 24.09 -8.94 -5.87
N THR A 59 24.13 -7.84 -6.63
CA THR A 59 25.38 -7.27 -7.17
C THR A 59 26.27 -6.65 -6.10
N LEU A 60 25.68 -6.02 -5.07
CA LEU A 60 26.40 -5.16 -4.13
C LEU A 60 26.69 -5.84 -2.77
N SER A 61 26.10 -7.01 -2.50
CA SER A 61 26.38 -7.82 -1.29
C SER A 61 27.83 -8.23 -1.14
N TYR A 62 28.59 -8.28 -2.24
CA TYR A 62 30.00 -8.70 -2.21
C TYR A 62 30.96 -7.59 -1.75
N LYS A 63 30.53 -6.31 -1.77
CA LYS A 63 31.42 -5.15 -1.53
C LYS A 63 31.05 -4.28 -0.33
N LEU A 64 29.84 -4.40 0.21
CA LEU A 64 29.36 -3.54 1.29
C LEU A 64 28.85 -4.34 2.47
N ASP A 65 29.05 -3.77 3.66
CA ASP A 65 28.52 -4.31 4.90
C ASP A 65 26.98 -4.37 4.85
N THR A 66 26.45 -5.52 5.28
CA THR A 66 25.04 -5.90 5.18
C THR A 66 24.10 -4.86 5.82
N PHE A 67 24.56 -4.18 6.88
CA PHE A 67 23.80 -3.13 7.57
C PHE A 67 23.62 -1.87 6.73
N ILE A 68 24.69 -1.38 6.09
CA ILE A 68 24.65 -0.18 5.24
C ILE A 68 23.78 -0.44 4.01
N LEU A 69 23.92 -1.63 3.42
CA LEU A 69 23.19 -2.03 2.23
C LEU A 69 21.67 -2.15 2.50
N ASN A 70 21.26 -2.70 3.66
CA ASN A 70 19.85 -2.70 4.07
C ASN A 70 19.31 -1.29 4.31
N GLY A 71 20.10 -0.38 4.90
CA GLY A 71 19.69 1.01 5.11
C GLY A 71 19.39 1.72 3.79
N ILE A 72 20.28 1.55 2.79
CA ILE A 72 20.10 2.12 1.45
C ILE A 72 18.85 1.55 0.77
N ILE A 73 18.61 0.24 0.88
CA ILE A 73 17.43 -0.41 0.30
C ILE A 73 16.14 0.14 0.91
N ILE A 74 16.06 0.24 2.24
CA ILE A 74 14.88 0.77 2.93
C ILE A 74 14.62 2.22 2.50
N PHE A 75 15.68 3.03 2.41
CA PHE A 75 15.56 4.42 2.00
C PHE A 75 15.04 4.57 0.56
N LEU A 76 15.59 3.79 -0.38
CA LEU A 76 15.12 3.74 -1.77
C LEU A 76 13.66 3.27 -1.85
N PHE A 77 13.30 2.25 -1.09
CA PHE A 77 11.94 1.71 -1.06
C PHE A 77 10.94 2.74 -0.51
N CYS A 78 11.32 3.49 0.54
CA CYS A 78 10.52 4.59 1.07
C CYS A 78 10.28 5.68 0.03
N ILE A 79 11.33 6.10 -0.70
CA ILE A 79 11.19 7.10 -1.78
C ILE A 79 10.25 6.60 -2.87
N ILE A 80 10.45 5.37 -3.33
CA ILE A 80 9.66 4.79 -4.42
C ILE A 80 8.20 4.62 -4.02
N ILE A 81 7.90 4.27 -2.76
CA ILE A 81 6.53 4.19 -2.24
C ILE A 81 5.91 5.58 -2.03
N PHE A 82 6.70 6.56 -1.61
CA PHE A 82 6.20 7.91 -1.35
C PHE A 82 5.59 8.56 -2.60
N ILE A 83 6.18 8.31 -3.77
CA ILE A 83 5.72 8.88 -5.06
C ILE A 83 4.27 8.49 -5.38
N PRO A 84 3.90 7.19 -5.49
CA PRO A 84 2.53 6.78 -5.73
C PRO A 84 1.62 7.10 -4.54
N LEU A 85 2.11 7.05 -3.29
CA LEU A 85 1.31 7.42 -2.11
C LEU A 85 0.92 8.91 -2.12
N TRP A 86 1.79 9.79 -2.65
CA TRP A 86 1.52 11.21 -2.77
C TRP A 86 0.53 11.51 -3.91
N PHE A 87 0.62 10.77 -5.01
CA PHE A 87 -0.28 10.89 -6.15
C PHE A 87 -1.59 10.11 -6.01
N HIS A 88 -1.76 9.30 -4.97
CA HIS A 88 -2.95 8.47 -4.82
C HIS A 88 -4.19 9.33 -4.52
N PRO A 89 -5.27 9.22 -5.31
CA PRO A 89 -6.50 10.03 -5.15
C PRO A 89 -7.19 9.82 -3.80
N MET A 90 -6.84 8.74 -3.09
CA MET A 90 -7.36 8.45 -1.76
C MET A 90 -6.99 9.53 -0.72
N LYS A 91 -5.86 10.26 -0.87
CA LYS A 91 -5.56 11.42 -0.01
C LYS A 91 -6.63 12.51 -0.13
N ARG A 92 -7.11 12.79 -1.35
CA ARG A 92 -8.15 13.80 -1.60
C ARG A 92 -9.49 13.35 -1.03
N CYS A 93 -9.84 12.09 -1.23
CA CYS A 93 -11.08 11.51 -0.70
C CYS A 93 -11.10 11.51 0.84
N LEU A 94 -9.98 11.21 1.49
CA LEU A 94 -9.89 11.25 2.96
C LEU A 94 -9.97 12.69 3.51
N MET A 95 -9.36 13.65 2.81
CA MET A 95 -9.46 15.08 3.16
C MET A 95 -10.89 15.61 2.99
N GLU A 96 -11.58 15.26 1.90
CA GLU A 96 -12.98 15.63 1.69
C GLU A 96 -13.88 15.04 2.78
N TRP A 97 -13.69 13.77 3.15
CA TRP A 97 -14.48 13.12 4.20
C TRP A 97 -14.27 13.77 5.57
N VAL A 98 -13.01 14.03 5.95
CA VAL A 98 -12.69 14.73 7.21
C VAL A 98 -13.24 16.15 7.24
N THR A 99 -13.16 16.86 6.12
CA THR A 99 -13.68 18.24 6.02
C THR A 99 -15.20 18.23 6.13
N TYR A 100 -15.89 17.30 5.46
CA TYR A 100 -17.34 17.17 5.52
C TYR A 100 -17.83 16.83 6.94
N GLU A 101 -17.17 15.89 7.62
CA GLU A 101 -17.50 15.47 8.99
C GLU A 101 -17.31 16.63 10.00
N LEU A 102 -16.20 17.37 9.88
CA LEU A 102 -15.90 18.52 10.74
C LEU A 102 -16.83 19.72 10.49
N LEU A 103 -17.15 20.00 9.22
CA LEU A 103 -18.05 21.10 8.85
C LEU A 103 -19.50 20.79 9.29
N ASN A 104 -19.96 19.56 9.10
CA ASN A 104 -21.29 19.11 9.54
C ASN A 104 -21.45 19.16 11.08
N ARG A 105 -20.39 18.88 11.84
CA ARG A 105 -20.38 19.05 13.30
C ARG A 105 -20.55 20.52 13.72
N ASN A 106 -19.91 21.46 13.03
CA ASN A 106 -20.06 22.89 13.33
C ASN A 106 -21.48 23.41 13.05
N ILE A 107 -22.11 22.97 11.96
CA ILE A 107 -23.48 23.39 11.60
C ILE A 107 -24.52 22.87 12.60
N LYS A 108 -24.39 21.61 13.06
CA LYS A 108 -25.27 21.04 14.08
C LYS A 108 -25.13 21.69 15.46
N GLY A 109 -23.98 22.29 15.78
CA GLY A 109 -23.78 23.06 17.01
C GLY A 109 -24.52 24.40 17.03
N TYR A 110 -24.75 25.01 15.86
CA TYR A 110 -25.44 26.29 15.73
C TYR A 110 -26.97 26.18 15.79
N TYR A 111 -27.55 25.08 15.32
CA TYR A 111 -29.00 24.84 15.38
C TYR A 111 -29.50 24.26 16.71
N LYS A 112 -28.60 24.06 17.68
CA LYS A 112 -28.91 23.49 19.01
C LYS A 112 -28.76 24.50 20.15
N LYS A 113 -28.70 25.78 19.82
CA LYS A 113 -28.84 26.91 20.76
C LYS A 113 -30.15 27.61 20.50
#